data_AF-A0A3B9ZF42-F1
#
_entry.id   AF-A0A3B9ZF42-F1
#
_cell.length_a   1.000
_cell.length_b   1.000
_cell.length_c   1.000
_cell.angle_alpha   90.00
_cell.angle_beta   90.00
_cell.angle_gamma   90.00
#
_symmetry.space_group_name_H-M   'P 1'
#
loop_
_entity.id
_entity.type
_entity.pdbx_description
1 polymer ?
#
loop_
_entity_poly.entity_id
_entity_poly.type
_entity_poly.pdbx_seq_one_letter_code
_entity_poly.pdbx_strand_id
1 'polypeptide(L)'
;MRLCSEAFDGWGFEYTYWTYKAVAGHAFPDGLYQFLPNNKYVRREGPVFGWENYITLWKKERSQIIDSWKTWNFTPNQEIIASLRRHFKG
;
A
#
# COMPACT_ATOMS: atom_id res chain seq x y z
N MET A 1 10.37 12.02 -13.58
CA MET A 1 10.29 12.08 -12.10
C MET A 1 11.50 11.33 -11.57
N ARG A 2 12.47 12.01 -10.95
CA ARG A 2 13.59 11.30 -10.30
C ARG A 2 13.08 10.71 -9.00
N LEU A 3 13.36 9.44 -8.77
CA LEU A 3 12.93 8.74 -7.55
C LEU A 3 13.83 9.17 -6.38
N CYS A 4 13.27 9.30 -5.17
CA CYS A 4 14.03 9.70 -3.98
C CYS A 4 15.26 8.82 -3.73
N SER A 5 15.28 7.58 -4.22
CA SER A 5 16.44 6.68 -4.16
C SER A 5 17.71 7.26 -4.76
N GLU A 6 17.62 8.03 -5.86
CA GLU A 6 18.80 8.68 -6.48
C GLU A 6 19.34 9.84 -5.61
N ALA A 7 18.47 10.47 -4.82
CA ALA A 7 18.86 11.55 -3.91
C ALA A 7 19.51 11.00 -2.62
N PHE A 8 19.22 9.76 -2.22
CA PHE A 8 19.85 9.17 -1.04
C PHE A 8 21.31 8.77 -1.29
N ASP A 9 21.62 8.22 -2.48
CA ASP A 9 22.98 7.84 -2.86
C ASP A 9 23.93 9.05 -2.91
N GLY A 10 23.45 10.20 -3.40
CA GLY A 10 24.27 11.40 -3.52
C GLY A 10 24.63 12.08 -2.19
N TRP A 11 23.89 11.77 -1.11
CA TRP A 11 23.98 12.50 0.16
C TRP A 11 24.28 11.58 1.35
N GLY A 12 24.42 10.27 1.14
CA GLY A 12 24.77 9.30 2.18
C GLY A 12 23.66 9.07 3.20
N PHE A 13 22.40 9.34 2.84
CA PHE A 13 21.27 9.09 3.74
C PHE A 13 20.85 7.63 3.68
N GLU A 14 20.68 7.02 4.86
CA GLU A 14 20.01 5.73 4.98
C GLU A 14 18.52 5.88 4.68
N TYR A 15 17.93 4.91 4.00
CA TYR A 15 16.50 4.88 3.78
C TYR A 15 15.91 3.51 4.09
N THR A 16 14.69 3.52 4.62
CA THR A 16 13.86 2.32 4.76
C THR A 16 12.68 2.45 3.80
N TYR A 17 12.45 1.42 2.98
CA TYR A 17 11.28 1.42 2.11
C TYR A 17 10.01 1.20 2.94
N TRP A 18 9.17 2.23 3.02
CA TRP A 18 7.82 2.15 3.56
C TRP A 18 6.82 2.27 2.40
N THR A 19 5.96 1.28 2.12
CA THR A 19 5.67 0.05 2.87
C THR A 19 5.57 -1.18 1.97
N TYR A 20 5.77 -2.39 2.52
CA TYR A 20 5.60 -3.65 1.78
C TYR A 20 4.18 -3.77 1.18
N LYS A 21 3.15 -3.38 1.94
CA LYS A 21 1.73 -3.41 1.52
C LYS A 21 1.00 -2.15 1.97
N ALA A 22 0.26 -1.53 1.06
CA ALA A 22 -0.57 -0.37 1.36
C ALA A 22 -1.98 -0.53 0.80
N VAL A 23 -2.97 0.07 1.49
CA VAL A 23 -4.26 0.38 0.87
C VAL A 23 -4.05 1.59 -0.03
N ALA A 24 -4.32 1.47 -1.33
CA ALA A 24 -4.07 2.55 -2.27
C ALA A 24 -4.84 3.81 -1.87
N GLY A 25 -4.23 4.98 -1.96
CA GLY A 25 -4.85 6.25 -1.59
C GLY A 25 -4.00 7.45 -1.99
N HIS A 26 -4.52 8.66 -1.86
CA HIS A 26 -3.83 9.88 -2.28
C HIS A 26 -2.99 10.54 -1.17
N ALA A 27 -3.12 10.07 0.08
CA ALA A 27 -2.55 10.75 1.25
C ALA A 27 -1.12 10.29 1.60
N PHE A 28 -0.76 9.05 1.24
CA PHE A 28 0.51 8.45 1.63
C PHE A 28 1.19 7.76 0.45
N PRO A 29 2.53 7.62 0.47
CA PRO A 29 3.26 6.85 -0.53
C PRO A 29 2.74 5.40 -0.61
N ASP A 30 2.64 4.89 -1.83
CA ASP A 30 2.13 3.56 -2.09
C ASP A 30 3.12 2.45 -1.73
N GLY A 31 2.58 1.28 -1.44
CA GLY A 31 3.38 0.09 -1.15
C GLY A 31 3.81 -0.67 -2.39
N LEU A 32 4.74 -1.64 -2.23
CA LEU A 32 5.09 -2.58 -3.31
C LEU A 32 3.88 -3.35 -3.81
N TYR A 33 2.93 -3.59 -2.91
CA TYR A 33 1.65 -4.20 -3.20
C TYR A 33 0.55 -3.25 -2.75
N GLN A 34 -0.37 -2.96 -3.66
CA GLN A 34 -1.45 -2.00 -3.47
C GLN A 34 -2.80 -2.72 -3.41
N PHE A 35 -3.57 -2.49 -2.34
CA PHE A 35 -4.96 -2.92 -2.30
C PHE A 35 -5.81 -1.91 -3.04
N LEU A 36 -6.07 -2.17 -4.32
CA LEU A 36 -6.90 -1.31 -5.18
C LEU A 36 -8.41 -1.39 -4.88
N PRO A 37 -9.00 -2.56 -4.55
CA PRO A 37 -10.44 -2.65 -4.33
C PRO A 37 -10.94 -1.69 -3.25
N ASN A 38 -12.18 -1.22 -3.42
CA ASN A 38 -12.80 -0.25 -2.53
C ASN A 38 -14.00 -0.85 -1.79
N ASN A 39 -13.75 -1.96 -1.09
CA ASN A 39 -14.77 -2.67 -0.35
C ASN A 39 -15.29 -1.83 0.82
N LYS A 40 -16.46 -2.14 1.34
CA LYS A 40 -17.13 -1.42 2.44
C LYS A 40 -16.29 -1.11 3.69
N TYR A 41 -15.30 -1.94 4.02
CA TYR A 41 -14.39 -1.76 5.16
C TYR A 41 -13.10 -1.00 4.80
N VAL A 42 -12.90 -0.69 3.52
CA VAL A 42 -11.88 0.23 3.01
C VAL A 42 -12.51 1.57 2.69
N ARG A 43 -13.61 1.58 1.93
CA ARG A 43 -14.46 2.70 1.50
C ARG A 43 -13.80 4.08 1.69
N ARG A 44 -13.18 4.54 0.61
CA ARG A 44 -12.39 5.78 0.56
C ARG A 44 -13.23 7.03 0.38
N GLU A 45 -14.50 6.88 0.04
CA GLU A 45 -15.47 7.94 -0.16
C GLU A 45 -16.30 8.22 1.09
N GLY A 46 -16.61 9.51 1.30
CA GLY A 46 -17.51 9.97 2.36
C GLY A 46 -18.98 9.68 2.06
N PRO A 47 -19.90 10.02 2.98
CA PRO A 47 -19.67 10.73 4.24
C PRO A 47 -19.19 9.83 5.40
N VAL A 48 -19.25 8.51 5.23
CA VAL A 48 -18.76 7.55 6.23
C VAL A 48 -17.75 6.61 5.58
N PHE A 49 -16.51 6.71 6.02
CA PHE A 49 -15.39 5.92 5.55
C PHE A 49 -15.43 4.49 6.08
N GLY A 50 -14.68 3.59 5.42
CA GLY A 50 -14.68 2.17 5.77
C GLY A 50 -14.15 1.89 7.18
N TRP A 51 -13.17 2.67 7.62
CA TRP A 51 -12.56 2.54 8.95
C TRP A 51 -13.53 2.90 10.09
N GLU A 52 -14.45 3.85 9.86
CA GLU A 52 -15.47 4.24 10.84
C GLU A 52 -16.48 3.11 11.10
N ASN A 53 -16.81 2.34 10.06
CA ASN A 53 -17.70 1.19 10.18
C ASN A 53 -16.99 -0.12 10.50
N TYR A 54 -15.65 -0.12 10.60
CA TYR A 54 -14.84 -1.33 10.57
C TYR A 54 -15.22 -2.34 11.66
N ILE A 55 -15.48 -1.88 12.89
CA ILE A 55 -15.85 -2.76 14.02
C ILE A 55 -17.17 -3.49 13.74
N THR A 56 -18.15 -2.78 13.18
CA THR A 56 -19.45 -3.36 12.82
C THR A 56 -19.30 -4.36 11.68
N LEU A 57 -18.49 -4.02 10.68
CA LEU A 57 -18.23 -4.89 9.53
C LEU A 57 -17.39 -6.11 9.92
N TRP A 58 -16.48 -5.97 10.89
CA TRP A 58 -15.67 -7.07 11.42
C TRP A 58 -16.53 -8.17 12.02
N LYS A 59 -17.59 -7.82 12.75
CA LYS A 59 -18.52 -8.81 13.33
C LYS A 59 -19.29 -9.60 12.27
N LYS A 60 -19.58 -8.98 11.10
CA LYS A 60 -20.44 -9.55 10.05
C LYS A 60 -19.67 -10.21 8.91
N GLU A 61 -18.50 -9.67 8.56
CA GLU A 61 -17.73 -10.03 7.35
C GLU A 61 -16.26 -10.29 7.66
N ARG A 62 -15.97 -10.83 8.86
CA ARG A 62 -14.61 -11.13 9.31
C ARG A 62 -13.81 -11.93 8.29
N SER A 63 -14.42 -12.96 7.71
CA SER A 63 -13.74 -13.86 6.76
C SER A 63 -13.31 -13.11 5.51
N GLN A 64 -14.19 -12.28 4.95
CA GLN A 64 -13.91 -11.48 3.76
C GLN A 64 -12.85 -10.42 4.03
N ILE A 65 -12.87 -9.82 5.21
CA ILE A 65 -11.86 -8.85 5.63
C ILE A 65 -10.48 -9.52 5.75
N ILE A 66 -10.40 -10.65 6.45
CA ILE A 66 -9.15 -11.40 6.59
C ILE A 66 -8.66 -11.88 5.24
N ASP A 67 -9.56 -12.32 4.36
CA ASP A 67 -9.18 -12.71 3.00
C ASP A 67 -8.61 -11.53 2.22
N SER A 68 -9.24 -10.36 2.30
CA SER A 68 -8.75 -9.14 1.62
C SER A 68 -7.32 -8.75 2.00
N TRP A 69 -6.87 -9.10 3.21
CA TRP A 69 -5.53 -8.82 3.68
C TRP A 69 -4.45 -9.71 3.05
N LYS A 70 -4.81 -10.79 2.36
CA LYS A 70 -3.85 -11.73 1.78
C LYS A 70 -3.20 -11.13 0.53
N THR A 71 -1.90 -11.36 0.33
CA THR A 71 -1.11 -10.63 -0.69
C THR A 71 -1.57 -10.86 -2.12
N TRP A 72 -2.15 -12.02 -2.43
CA TRP A 72 -2.72 -12.26 -3.76
C TRP A 72 -3.93 -11.38 -4.11
N ASN A 73 -4.55 -10.74 -3.12
CA ASN A 73 -5.62 -9.76 -3.33
C ASN A 73 -5.07 -8.33 -3.55
N PHE A 74 -3.74 -8.17 -3.64
CA PHE A 74 -3.07 -6.88 -3.87
C PHE A 74 -2.42 -6.87 -5.26
N THR A 75 -2.39 -5.71 -5.88
CA THR A 75 -1.72 -5.48 -7.16
C THR A 75 -0.27 -5.05 -6.94
N PRO A 76 0.72 -5.73 -7.53
CA PRO A 76 2.11 -5.30 -7.41
C PRO A 76 2.37 -3.99 -8.19
N ASN A 77 3.00 -3.02 -7.54
CA ASN A 77 3.47 -1.80 -8.18
C ASN A 77 4.79 -2.10 -8.93
N GLN A 78 4.65 -2.43 -10.21
CA GLN A 78 5.78 -2.87 -11.04
C GLN A 78 6.85 -1.79 -11.20
N GLU A 79 6.47 -0.51 -11.22
CA GLU A 79 7.40 0.59 -11.38
C GLU A 79 8.33 0.73 -10.17
N ILE A 80 7.76 0.70 -8.97
CA ILE A 80 8.56 0.78 -7.75
C ILE A 80 9.42 -0.49 -7.59
N ILE A 81 8.84 -1.68 -7.84
CA ILE A 81 9.60 -2.93 -7.79
C ILE A 81 10.78 -2.91 -8.77
N ALA A 82 10.57 -2.44 -10.00
CA ALA A 82 11.63 -2.33 -10.99
C ALA A 82 12.71 -1.33 -10.57
N SER A 83 12.33 -0.21 -9.97
CA SER A 83 13.28 0.77 -9.41
C SER A 83 14.13 0.17 -8.31
N LEU A 84 13.51 -0.46 -7.30
CA LEU A 84 14.23 -1.08 -6.19
C LEU A 84 15.15 -2.20 -6.68
N ARG A 85 14.69 -3.03 -7.63
CA ARG A 85 15.54 -4.06 -8.25
C ARG A 85 16.74 -3.47 -8.96
N ARG A 86 16.61 -2.33 -9.63
CA ARG A 86 17.75 -1.68 -10.29
C ARG A 86 18.76 -1.16 -9.27
N HIS A 87 18.27 -0.60 -8.18
CA HIS A 87 19.11 0.05 -7.18
C HIS A 87 19.80 -0.95 -6.23
N PHE A 88 19.14 -2.05 -5.86
CA PHE A 88 19.69 -3.06 -4.95
C PHE A 88 20.31 -4.29 -5.64
N LYS A 89 20.26 -4.37 -6.98
CA LYS A 89 21.11 -5.32 -7.72
C LYS A 89 22.53 -4.76 -7.82
N GLY A 90 23.21 -4.75 -6.68
CA GLY A 90 24.66 -4.90 -6.59
C GLY A 90 25.02 -6.38 -6.47
#